data_AF-A0A855NAP1-F1
#
_entry.id   AF-A0A855NAP1-F1
#
_cell.length_a   1.000
_cell.length_b   1.000
_cell.length_c   1.000
_cell.angle_alpha   90.00
_cell.angle_beta   90.00
_cell.angle_gamma   90.00
#
_symmetry.space_group_name_H-M   'P 1'
#
loop_
_entity.id
_entity.type
_entity.pdbx_description
1 polymer ?
#
loop_
_entity_poly.entity_id
_entity_poly.type
_entity_poly.pdbx_seq_one_letter_code
_entity_poly.pdbx_strand_id
1 'polypeptide(L)'
;MIELKEFKNIDEDFYESKKQDLQECRNENVKDMTKSCSNCSKVFYCDKIKEFVELRFQITIAKLKQCQESNSLNSCMSCELFFTCQNRKNYVDATYEKMNEGRGGEFDF
;
A
#
# COMPACT_ATOMS: atom_id res chain seq x y z
N MET A 1 3.81 -14.03 17.58
CA MET A 1 4.01 -14.29 16.13
C MET A 1 2.61 -14.36 15.55
N ILE A 2 2.19 -13.36 14.79
CA ILE A 2 0.84 -13.31 14.22
C ILE A 2 0.77 -14.35 13.11
N GLU A 3 -0.10 -15.35 13.27
CA GLU A 3 -0.23 -16.46 12.33
C GLU A 3 -0.82 -15.99 11.01
N LEU A 4 -0.23 -16.43 9.91
CA LEU A 4 -0.66 -16.17 8.53
C LEU A 4 -2.12 -16.58 8.22
N LYS A 5 -2.74 -17.37 9.11
CA LYS A 5 -4.15 -17.77 9.03
C LYS A 5 -5.14 -16.61 9.29
N GLU A 6 -4.68 -15.50 9.86
CA GLU A 6 -5.52 -14.31 10.11
C GLU A 6 -5.73 -13.42 8.88
N PHE A 7 -5.05 -13.66 7.76
CA PHE A 7 -5.21 -12.87 6.53
C PHE A 7 -6.32 -13.38 5.60
N LYS A 8 -7.13 -14.34 6.05
CA LYS A 8 -8.33 -14.75 5.32
C LYS A 8 -9.33 -13.61 5.38
N ASN A 9 -9.44 -12.90 4.26
CA ASN A 9 -10.27 -11.72 4.03
C ASN A 9 -9.65 -10.43 4.57
N ILE A 10 -8.60 -9.98 3.90
CA ILE A 10 -8.49 -8.54 3.72
C ILE A 10 -9.77 -8.13 3.01
N ASP A 11 -10.58 -7.35 3.70
CA ASP A 11 -11.79 -6.75 3.15
C ASP A 11 -11.36 -5.78 2.04
N GLU A 12 -11.30 -6.28 0.80
CA GLU A 12 -10.97 -5.48 -0.38
C GLU A 12 -11.97 -4.33 -0.54
N ASP A 13 -13.21 -4.51 -0.12
CA ASP A 13 -14.24 -3.46 -0.12
C ASP A 13 -13.88 -2.36 0.88
N PHE A 14 -13.39 -2.70 2.08
CA PHE A 14 -12.89 -1.72 3.05
C PHE A 14 -11.69 -0.94 2.51
N TYR A 15 -10.75 -1.61 1.84
CA TYR A 15 -9.60 -0.95 1.23
C TYR A 15 -10.01 0.01 0.11
N GLU A 16 -10.89 -0.41 -0.80
CA GLU A 16 -11.37 0.45 -1.88
C GLU A 16 -12.20 1.62 -1.33
N SER A 17 -13.00 1.41 -0.28
CA SER A 17 -13.69 2.50 0.41
C SER A 17 -12.72 3.54 0.98
N LYS A 18 -11.66 3.11 1.69
CA LYS A 18 -10.63 4.01 2.23
C LYS A 18 -9.85 4.73 1.14
N LYS A 19 -9.59 4.05 0.02
CA LYS A 19 -8.94 4.63 -1.16
C LYS A 19 -9.79 5.72 -1.79
N GLN A 20 -11.09 5.48 -1.97
CA GLN A 20 -12.01 6.49 -2.49
C GLN A 20 -12.09 7.71 -1.56
N ASP A 21 -12.25 7.49 -0.25
CA ASP A 21 -12.29 8.55 0.76
C ASP A 21 -10.98 9.38 0.80
N LEU A 22 -9.83 8.76 0.53
CA LEU A 22 -8.56 9.48 0.37
C LEU A 22 -8.50 10.27 -0.94
N GLN A 23 -8.98 9.70 -2.05
CA GLN A 23 -9.03 10.39 -3.35
C GLN A 23 -9.92 11.64 -3.30
N GLU A 24 -11.09 11.53 -2.69
CA GLU A 24 -12.00 12.67 -2.48
C GLU A 24 -11.31 13.77 -1.65
N CYS A 25 -10.69 13.40 -0.53
CA CYS A 25 -9.93 14.33 0.29
C CYS A 25 -8.81 15.03 -0.50
N ARG A 26 -8.07 14.30 -1.34
CA ARG A 26 -7.03 14.85 -2.21
C ARG A 26 -7.60 15.86 -3.20
N ASN A 27 -8.71 15.53 -3.85
CA ASN A 27 -9.35 16.38 -4.84
C ASN A 27 -9.76 17.74 -4.26
N GLU A 28 -10.25 17.74 -3.03
CA GLU A 28 -10.69 18.95 -2.30
C GLU A 28 -9.52 19.77 -1.72
N ASN A 29 -8.51 19.11 -1.16
CA ASN A 29 -7.51 19.77 -0.32
C ASN A 29 -6.17 20.03 -1.00
N VAL A 30 -5.90 19.35 -2.13
CA VAL A 30 -4.65 19.48 -2.87
C VAL A 30 -4.90 20.26 -4.15
N LYS A 31 -4.15 21.36 -4.32
CA LYS A 31 -4.33 22.28 -5.47
C LYS A 31 -3.52 21.90 -6.69
N ASP A 32 -2.50 21.07 -6.53
CA ASP A 32 -1.66 20.66 -7.66
C ASP A 32 -2.42 19.69 -8.59
N MET A 33 -1.93 19.58 -9.83
CA MET A 33 -2.56 18.79 -10.88
C MET A 33 -2.47 17.28 -10.64
N THR A 34 -1.41 16.79 -9.98
CA THR A 34 -1.25 15.38 -9.61
C THR A 34 -2.03 15.00 -8.34
N LYS A 35 -2.60 16.00 -7.67
CA LYS A 35 -3.38 15.87 -6.43
C LYS A 35 -2.61 15.11 -5.36
N SER A 36 -1.28 15.16 -5.33
CA SER A 36 -0.48 14.31 -4.43
C SER A 36 -0.61 14.74 -2.96
N CYS A 37 -0.79 13.78 -2.06
CA CYS A 37 -0.76 14.05 -0.61
C CYS A 37 0.54 14.72 -0.17
N SER A 38 1.66 14.43 -0.85
CA SER A 38 2.98 15.06 -0.60
C SER A 38 2.94 16.59 -0.71
N ASN A 39 2.01 17.12 -1.51
CA ASN A 39 1.87 18.55 -1.79
C ASN A 39 0.75 19.19 -0.96
N CYS A 40 0.08 18.42 -0.10
CA CYS A 40 -0.91 18.94 0.82
C CYS A 40 -0.22 19.74 1.92
N SER A 41 -0.74 20.94 2.25
CA SER A 41 -0.19 21.77 3.32
C SER A 41 -0.25 21.12 4.71
N LYS A 42 -1.05 20.05 4.86
CA LYS A 42 -1.24 19.31 6.11
C LYS A 42 -0.49 17.98 6.14
N VAL A 43 0.33 17.65 5.12
CA VAL A 43 0.92 16.30 4.93
C VAL A 43 1.65 15.75 6.16
N PHE A 44 2.37 16.61 6.90
CA PHE A 44 3.14 16.21 8.09
C PHE A 44 2.28 15.85 9.30
N TYR A 45 0.98 16.19 9.29
CA TYR A 45 0.03 16.00 10.38
C TYR A 45 -1.23 15.26 9.92
N CYS A 46 -1.18 14.60 8.77
CA CYS A 46 -2.32 13.95 8.16
C CYS A 46 -2.36 12.48 8.57
N ASP A 47 -3.21 12.15 9.55
CA ASP A 47 -3.41 10.75 9.95
C ASP A 47 -4.08 9.92 8.85
N LYS A 48 -4.94 10.54 8.02
CA LYS A 48 -5.65 9.86 6.93
C LYS A 48 -4.71 9.16 5.94
N ILE A 49 -3.66 9.85 5.47
CA ILE A 49 -2.70 9.24 4.54
C ILE A 49 -1.81 8.21 5.25
N LYS A 50 -1.44 8.48 6.50
CA LYS A 50 -0.65 7.57 7.33
C LYS A 50 -1.37 6.23 7.55
N GLU A 51 -2.64 6.29 7.96
CA GLU A 51 -3.50 5.13 8.13
C GLU A 51 -3.70 4.37 6.81
N PHE A 52 -3.88 5.08 5.70
CA PHE A 52 -4.06 4.46 4.39
C PHE A 52 -2.83 3.67 3.93
N VAL A 53 -1.62 4.24 4.05
CA VAL A 53 -0.40 3.53 3.63
C VAL A 53 -0.07 2.36 4.56
N GLU A 54 -0.44 2.45 5.84
CA GLU A 54 -0.34 1.33 6.77
C GLU A 54 -1.28 0.19 6.38
N LEU A 55 -2.54 0.50 6.07
CA LEU A 55 -3.49 -0.47 5.54
C LEU A 55 -2.98 -1.12 4.24
N ARG A 56 -2.52 -0.32 3.27
CA ARG A 56 -1.96 -0.82 2.00
C ARG A 56 -0.76 -1.75 2.24
N PHE A 57 0.12 -1.42 3.17
CA PHE A 57 1.24 -2.28 3.53
C PHE A 57 0.77 -3.64 4.08
N GLN A 58 -0.18 -3.64 5.02
CA GLN A 58 -0.72 -4.88 5.58
C GLN A 58 -1.36 -5.78 4.51
N ILE A 59 -2.04 -5.17 3.55
CA ILE A 59 -2.67 -5.89 2.45
C ILE A 59 -1.64 -6.52 1.52
N THR A 60 -0.65 -5.73 1.11
CA THR A 60 0.36 -6.18 0.14
C THR A 60 1.32 -7.20 0.74
N ILE A 61 1.72 -7.07 2.01
CA ILE A 61 2.55 -8.10 2.66
C ILE A 61 1.80 -9.43 2.80
N ALA A 62 0.50 -9.39 3.11
CA ALA A 62 -0.32 -10.59 3.19
C ALA A 62 -0.44 -11.29 1.83
N LYS A 63 -0.77 -10.54 0.77
CA LYS A 63 -0.83 -11.06 -0.61
C LYS A 63 0.52 -11.62 -1.05
N LEU A 64 1.63 -10.96 -0.70
CA LEU A 64 2.97 -11.46 -0.99
C LEU A 64 3.26 -12.79 -0.31
N LYS A 65 2.98 -12.90 1.00
CA LYS A 65 3.21 -14.13 1.77
C LYS A 65 2.33 -15.27 1.28
N GLN A 66 1.05 -15.01 1.00
CA GLN A 66 0.16 -16.00 0.39
C GLN A 66 0.67 -16.46 -0.99
N CYS A 67 1.17 -15.53 -1.81
CA CYS A 67 1.79 -15.85 -3.10
C CYS A 67 3.06 -16.69 -2.96
N GLN A 68 3.87 -16.41 -1.94
CA GLN A 68 5.08 -17.17 -1.62
C GLN A 68 4.72 -18.60 -1.20
N GLU A 69 3.78 -18.76 -0.27
CA GLU A 69 3.29 -20.06 0.20
C GLU A 69 2.67 -20.89 -0.92
N SER A 70 1.80 -20.31 -1.76
CA SER A 70 1.15 -21.03 -2.86
C SER A 70 2.12 -21.51 -3.94
N ASN A 71 3.30 -20.89 -4.02
CA ASN A 71 4.39 -21.28 -4.92
C ASN A 71 5.52 -22.03 -4.20
N SER A 72 5.33 -22.42 -2.93
CA SER A 72 6.37 -23.09 -2.12
C SER A 72 7.70 -22.31 -2.02
N LEU A 73 7.63 -20.98 -2.01
CA LEU A 73 8.77 -20.08 -1.89
C LEU A 73 8.83 -19.50 -0.47
N ASN A 74 10.04 -19.37 0.09
CA ASN A 74 10.26 -18.67 1.36
C ASN A 74 10.71 -17.21 1.19
N SER A 75 11.05 -16.81 -0.04
CA SER A 75 11.47 -15.47 -0.42
C SER A 75 11.21 -15.26 -1.89
N CYS A 76 10.96 -14.00 -2.29
CA CYS A 76 10.85 -13.66 -3.71
C CYS A 76 12.18 -13.84 -4.45
N MET A 77 13.33 -13.84 -3.77
CA MET A 77 14.65 -13.94 -4.42
C MET A 77 14.82 -15.22 -5.26
N SER A 78 14.10 -16.28 -4.91
CA SER A 78 14.09 -17.55 -5.64
C SER A 78 12.96 -17.64 -6.68
N CYS A 79 12.18 -16.58 -6.87
CA CYS A 79 11.07 -16.53 -7.83
C CYS A 79 11.58 -16.19 -9.23
N GLU A 80 11.21 -16.99 -10.23
CA GLU A 80 11.53 -16.74 -11.64
C GLU A 80 10.95 -15.41 -12.14
N LEU A 81 9.85 -14.96 -11.55
CA LEU A 81 9.19 -13.69 -11.87
C LEU A 81 9.71 -12.51 -11.05
N PHE A 82 10.85 -12.61 -10.33
CA PHE A 82 11.31 -11.59 -9.37
C PHE A 82 11.24 -10.13 -9.89
N PHE A 83 11.68 -9.90 -11.13
CA PHE A 83 11.71 -8.56 -11.73
C PHE A 83 10.34 -8.09 -12.27
N THR A 84 9.42 -9.01 -12.57
CA THR A 84 8.13 -8.72 -13.20
C THR A 84 6.92 -8.98 -12.30
N CYS A 85 7.11 -9.60 -11.14
CA CYS A 85 6.05 -9.99 -10.22
C CYS A 85 5.35 -8.77 -9.62
N GLN A 86 4.06 -8.62 -9.92
CA GLN A 86 3.27 -7.48 -9.44
C GLN A 86 3.06 -7.51 -7.92
N ASN A 87 2.85 -8.69 -7.33
CA ASN A 87 2.73 -8.81 -5.86
C ASN A 87 3.96 -8.29 -5.14
N ARG A 88 5.16 -8.60 -5.67
CA ARG A 88 6.42 -8.09 -5.14
C ARG A 88 6.54 -6.58 -5.31
N LYS A 89 6.27 -6.05 -6.51
CA LYS A 89 6.32 -4.60 -6.79
C LYS A 89 5.38 -3.84 -5.84
N ASN A 90 4.12 -4.25 -5.76
CA ASN A 90 3.12 -3.64 -4.87
C ASN A 90 3.57 -3.62 -3.40
N TYR A 91 4.18 -4.71 -2.92
CA TYR A 91 4.72 -4.78 -1.56
C TYR A 91 5.91 -3.83 -1.35
N VAL A 92 6.83 -3.76 -2.31
CA VAL A 92 7.98 -2.84 -2.24
C VAL A 92 7.50 -1.39 -2.19
N ASP A 93 6.58 -1.01 -3.07
CA ASP A 93 6.03 0.35 -3.13
C ASP A 93 5.33 0.70 -1.81
N ALA A 94 4.43 -0.18 -1.33
CA ALA A 94 3.74 0.01 -0.07
C ALA A 94 4.69 0.07 1.14
N THR A 95 5.84 -0.60 1.08
CA THR A 95 6.87 -0.54 2.12
C THR A 95 7.49 0.86 2.16
N TYR A 96 7.89 1.40 1.01
CA TYR A 96 8.45 2.76 0.94
C TYR A 96 7.45 3.83 1.39
N GLU A 97 6.20 3.70 0.96
CA GLU A 97 5.11 4.58 1.38
C GLU A 97 4.87 4.50 2.89
N LYS A 98 4.77 3.30 3.46
CA LYS A 98 4.62 3.13 4.90
C LYS A 98 5.82 3.71 5.67
N MET A 99 7.04 3.52 5.18
CA MET A 99 8.26 4.06 5.81
C MET A 99 8.31 5.59 5.78
N ASN A 100 7.75 6.21 4.75
CA ASN A 100 7.63 7.66 4.66
C ASN A 100 6.30 8.21 5.21
N GLU A 101 5.46 7.35 5.84
CA GLU A 101 4.12 7.67 6.33
C GLU A 101 3.18 8.27 5.26
N GLY A 102 3.39 7.92 4.00
CA GLY A 102 2.67 8.42 2.83
C GLY A 102 2.99 9.87 2.49
N ARG A 103 4.13 10.37 2.95
CA ARG A 103 4.60 11.75 2.73
C ARG A 103 5.59 11.87 1.57
N GLY A 104 6.07 10.75 1.03
CA GLY A 104 6.96 10.75 -0.13
C GLY A 104 6.23 11.04 -1.44
N GLY A 105 6.99 11.48 -2.45
CA GLY A 105 6.48 11.67 -3.81
C GLY A 105 6.76 10.44 -4.67
N GLU A 106 5.72 9.69 -4.97
CA GLU A 106 5.29 9.22 -6.30
C GLU A 106 4.07 8.33 -6.04
N PHE A 107 2.90 8.71 -6.55
CA PHE A 107 1.75 7.82 -6.62
C PHE A 107 1.07 8.05 -7.98
N ASP A 108 1.39 7.17 -8.93
CA ASP A 108 0.48 6.89 -10.04
C ASP A 108 -0.72 6.11 -9.47
N PHE A 109 -1.93 6.61 -9.72
CA PHE A 109 -3.19 5.92 -9.45
C PHE A 109 -3.90 5.67 -10.77
#